data_AF-A0A1U7NPD7-F1
#
_entry.id   AF-A0A1U7NPD7-F1
#
_cell.length_a   1.000
_cell.length_b   1.000
_cell.length_c   1.000
_cell.angle_alpha   90.00
_cell.angle_beta   90.00
_cell.angle_gamma   90.00
#
_symmetry.space_group_name_H-M   'P 1'
#
loop_
_entity.id
_entity.type
_entity.pdbx_description
1 polymer ?
#
loop_
_entity_poly.entity_id
_entity_poly.type
_entity_poly.pdbx_seq_one_letter_code
_entity_poly.pdbx_strand_id
1 'polypeptide(L)'
;MKMIKFGFKYILKHKSNYFSYVISNIFQSSFIIVIPFIEGALIDSLTNIEILRFTKTIIFLLVASGISIFNQLANRYLYTILQTKVSFEANLASINSLYESSYIEFSKKDPAILNDSINQDCNSIVLFCINSVHSFLLNICSGIFIIVIISCYSRVISLGILISLALYSISYVLFKEKIYDKETRLKEKTSQYFGKLYTLVYYLKSIKLNGLKEFSFYKIKKVYEEFYQEVKNRQMIHSFNQGIRQCQYFCVNCFLSN
;
A
#
# COMPACT_ATOMS: atom_id res chain seq x y z
N MET A 1 -16.60 -3.40 -11.00
CA MET A 1 -17.61 -4.08 -10.15
C MET A 1 -17.60 -5.61 -10.24
N LYS A 2 -17.43 -6.22 -11.43
CA LYS A 2 -17.44 -7.70 -11.60
C LYS A 2 -16.36 -8.44 -10.78
N MET A 3 -15.14 -7.90 -10.74
CA MET A 3 -14.00 -8.46 -9.97
C MET A 3 -14.27 -8.50 -8.45
N ILE A 4 -14.78 -7.40 -7.89
CA ILE A 4 -15.13 -7.31 -6.46
C ILE A 4 -16.23 -8.32 -6.13
N LYS A 5 -17.27 -8.42 -6.97
CA LYS A 5 -18.35 -9.39 -6.79
C LYS A 5 -17.83 -10.84 -6.79
N PHE A 6 -16.86 -11.15 -7.66
CA PHE A 6 -16.22 -12.46 -7.70
C PHE A 6 -15.47 -12.76 -6.39
N GLY A 7 -14.59 -11.86 -5.93
CA GLY A 7 -13.85 -12.07 -4.68
C GLY A 7 -14.78 -12.20 -3.46
N PHE A 8 -15.76 -11.31 -3.32
CA PHE A 8 -16.70 -11.33 -2.20
C PHE A 8 -17.62 -12.55 -2.18
N LYS A 9 -17.94 -13.14 -3.35
CA LYS A 9 -18.73 -14.38 -3.43
C LYS A 9 -18.09 -15.51 -2.60
N TYR A 10 -16.76 -15.65 -2.65
CA TYR A 10 -16.05 -16.70 -1.94
C TYR A 10 -15.67 -16.29 -0.50
N ILE A 11 -15.35 -15.02 -0.26
CA ILE A 11 -15.08 -14.51 1.09
C ILE A 11 -16.29 -14.67 2.00
N LEU A 12 -17.49 -14.32 1.51
CA LEU A 12 -18.72 -14.35 2.32
C LEU A 12 -19.18 -15.77 2.67
N LYS A 13 -18.72 -16.81 1.97
CA LYS A 13 -18.92 -18.20 2.41
C LYS A 13 -18.25 -18.48 3.75
N HIS A 14 -17.10 -17.84 4.01
CA HIS A 14 -16.36 -17.92 5.27
C HIS A 14 -16.60 -16.69 6.16
N LYS A 15 -17.83 -16.15 6.17
CA LYS A 15 -18.20 -14.90 6.87
C LYS A 15 -17.77 -14.86 8.35
N SER A 16 -17.82 -15.98 9.06
CA SER A 16 -17.42 -16.05 10.48
C SER A 16 -15.93 -15.75 10.67
N ASN A 17 -15.08 -16.41 9.88
CA ASN A 17 -13.63 -16.21 9.93
C ASN A 17 -13.25 -14.81 9.45
N TYR A 18 -13.93 -14.32 8.42
CA TYR A 18 -13.73 -12.97 7.91
C TYR A 18 -14.11 -11.91 8.96
N PHE A 19 -15.26 -12.04 9.61
CA PHE A 19 -15.69 -11.09 10.63
C PHE A 19 -14.80 -11.12 11.88
N SER A 20 -14.39 -12.32 12.32
CA SER A 20 -13.41 -12.48 13.41
C SER A 20 -12.07 -11.81 13.08
N TYR A 21 -11.57 -12.00 11.86
CA TYR A 21 -10.36 -11.32 11.37
C TYR A 21 -10.51 -9.79 11.38
N VAL A 22 -11.65 -9.25 10.92
CA VAL A 22 -11.90 -7.80 10.92
C VAL A 22 -11.96 -7.24 12.35
N ILE A 23 -12.68 -7.89 13.27
CA ILE A 23 -12.77 -7.44 14.67
C ILE A 23 -11.41 -7.47 15.36
N SER A 24 -10.66 -8.57 15.25
CA SER A 24 -9.33 -8.69 15.86
C SER A 24 -8.38 -7.59 15.37
N ASN A 25 -8.53 -7.16 14.12
CA ASN A 25 -7.75 -6.06 13.57
C ASN A 25 -8.16 -4.68 14.09
N ILE A 26 -9.45 -4.42 14.25
CA ILE A 26 -9.93 -3.15 14.84
C ILE A 26 -9.43 -3.06 16.28
N PHE A 27 -9.50 -4.16 17.02
CA PHE A 27 -8.94 -4.26 18.36
C PHE A 27 -7.44 -3.99 18.36
N GLN A 28 -6.68 -4.62 17.45
CA GLN A 28 -5.24 -4.39 17.30
C GLN A 28 -4.92 -2.92 17.03
N SER A 29 -5.67 -2.28 16.14
CA SER A 29 -5.44 -0.88 15.75
C SER A 29 -5.69 0.06 16.93
N SER A 30 -6.67 -0.26 17.77
CA SER A 30 -6.96 0.52 18.98
C SER A 30 -5.79 0.48 19.97
N PHE A 31 -5.15 -0.70 20.15
CA PHE A 31 -3.95 -0.81 20.99
C PHE A 31 -2.80 0.05 20.48
N ILE A 32 -2.54 0.04 19.17
CA ILE A 32 -1.49 0.83 18.53
C ILE A 32 -1.70 2.33 18.81
N ILE A 33 -2.95 2.79 18.80
CA ILE A 33 -3.29 4.20 19.06
C ILE A 33 -3.12 4.57 20.54
N VAL A 34 -3.37 3.64 21.47
CA VAL A 34 -3.28 3.91 22.92
C VAL A 34 -1.83 3.95 23.43
N ILE A 35 -0.91 3.19 22.82
CA ILE A 35 0.48 3.08 23.28
C ILE A 35 1.19 4.45 23.45
N PRO A 36 1.14 5.39 22.49
CA PRO A 36 1.76 6.72 22.65
C PRO A 36 1.25 7.51 23.86
N PHE A 37 0.00 7.30 24.30
CA PHE A 37 -0.54 7.96 25.50
C PHE A 37 0.03 7.35 26.78
N ILE A 38 0.26 6.04 26.80
CA ILE A 38 0.94 5.36 27.91
C ILE A 38 2.40 5.84 27.98
N GLU A 39 3.05 5.99 26.83
CA GLU A 39 4.41 6.55 26.73
C GLU A 39 4.47 7.99 27.26
N GLY A 40 3.47 8.84 26.94
CA GLY A 40 3.35 10.17 27.53
C GLY A 40 3.26 10.14 29.05
N ALA A 41 2.41 9.28 29.62
CA ALA A 41 2.29 9.12 31.07
C ALA A 41 3.59 8.59 31.73
N LEU A 42 4.38 7.80 31.00
CA LEU A 42 5.70 7.35 31.43
C LEU A 42 6.67 8.53 31.50
N ILE A 43 6.69 9.40 30.48
CA ILE A 43 7.51 10.62 30.47
C ILE A 43 7.14 11.53 31.66
N ASP A 44 5.85 11.76 31.91
CA ASP A 44 5.40 12.58 33.04
C ASP A 44 5.84 12.00 34.40
N SER A 45 5.85 10.67 34.52
CA SER A 45 6.30 10.00 35.76
C SER A 45 7.81 10.11 35.98
N LEU A 46 8.59 10.21 34.89
CA LEU A 46 10.03 10.46 34.95
C LEU A 46 10.31 11.91 35.38
N THR A 47 9.56 12.89 34.86
CA THR A 47 9.77 14.31 35.21
C THR A 47 9.38 14.62 36.65
N ASN A 48 8.35 13.95 37.18
CA ASN A 48 7.88 14.15 38.57
C ASN A 48 8.61 13.29 39.62
N ILE A 49 9.58 12.45 39.22
CA ILE A 49 10.37 11.57 40.10
C ILE A 49 9.47 10.66 40.97
N GLU A 50 8.34 10.20 40.42
CA GLU A 50 7.40 9.32 41.13
C GLU A 50 7.68 7.85 40.81
N ILE A 51 8.63 7.23 41.53
CA ILE A 51 9.10 5.85 41.29
C ILE A 51 7.95 4.83 41.26
N LEU A 52 6.99 4.93 42.18
CA LEU A 52 5.85 4.01 42.23
C LEU A 52 4.94 4.10 41.00
N ARG A 53 4.72 5.32 40.48
CA ARG A 53 3.91 5.55 39.28
C ARG A 53 4.65 5.09 38.02
N PHE A 54 5.96 5.32 37.99
CA PHE A 54 6.84 4.86 36.93
C PHE A 54 6.84 3.32 36.80
N THR A 55 7.06 2.59 37.90
CA THR A 55 7.06 1.13 37.89
C THR A 55 5.72 0.56 37.45
N LYS A 56 4.59 1.13 37.92
CA LYS A 56 3.24 0.71 37.49
C LYS A 56 3.01 0.94 36.00
N THR A 57 3.46 2.07 35.47
CA THR A 57 3.28 2.43 34.05
C THR A 57 4.09 1.51 33.14
N ILE A 58 5.32 1.16 33.53
CA ILE A 58 6.15 0.19 32.80
C ILE A 58 5.52 -1.20 32.79
N ILE A 59 5.05 -1.70 33.94
CA ILE A 59 4.40 -3.02 34.01
C ILE A 59 3.16 -3.04 33.11
N PHE A 60 2.35 -1.98 33.16
CA PHE A 60 1.18 -1.84 32.29
C PHE A 60 1.55 -1.84 30.80
N LEU A 61 2.60 -1.09 30.42
CA LEU A 61 3.10 -1.04 29.04
C LEU A 61 3.57 -2.41 28.55
N LEU A 62 4.31 -3.15 29.38
CA LEU A 62 4.79 -4.50 29.05
C LEU A 62 3.62 -5.47 28.85
N VAL A 63 2.63 -5.45 29.73
CA VAL A 63 1.43 -6.30 29.62
C VAL A 63 0.63 -5.94 28.37
N ALA A 64 0.38 -4.64 28.12
CA ALA A 64 -0.35 -4.18 26.95
C ALA A 64 0.37 -4.56 25.64
N SER A 65 1.70 -4.43 25.61
CA SER A 65 2.53 -4.84 24.46
C SER A 65 2.49 -6.35 24.24
N GLY A 66 2.54 -7.15 25.31
CA GLY A 66 2.41 -8.61 25.23
C GLY A 66 1.06 -9.05 24.65
N ILE A 67 -0.04 -8.43 25.09
CA ILE A 67 -1.39 -8.67 24.56
C ILE A 67 -1.47 -8.31 23.07
N SER A 68 -0.88 -7.16 22.69
CA SER A 68 -0.81 -6.70 21.31
C SER A 68 -0.07 -7.69 20.40
N ILE A 69 1.07 -8.21 20.82
CA ILE A 69 1.84 -9.23 20.07
C ILE A 69 1.02 -10.51 19.91
N PHE A 70 0.39 -10.98 20.99
CA PHE A 70 -0.45 -12.18 20.94
C PHE A 70 -1.62 -12.02 19.96
N ASN A 71 -2.33 -10.89 20.01
CA ASN A 71 -3.42 -10.60 19.10
C ASN A 71 -2.92 -10.49 17.64
N GLN A 72 -1.74 -9.91 17.40
CA GLN A 72 -1.13 -9.87 16.06
C GLN A 72 -0.85 -11.28 15.50
N LEU A 73 -0.34 -12.19 16.33
CA LEU A 73 -0.11 -13.58 15.94
C LEU A 73 -1.43 -14.30 15.60
N ALA A 74 -2.43 -14.16 16.46
CA ALA A 74 -3.76 -14.72 16.23
C ALA A 74 -4.38 -14.18 14.94
N ASN A 75 -4.23 -12.88 14.69
CA ASN A 75 -4.73 -12.23 13.49
C ASN A 75 -4.08 -12.76 12.21
N ARG A 76 -2.75 -12.92 12.22
CA ARG A 76 -1.99 -13.49 11.10
C ARG A 76 -2.41 -14.93 10.81
N TYR A 77 -2.70 -15.71 11.84
CA TYR A 77 -3.22 -17.06 11.71
C TYR A 77 -4.61 -17.07 11.06
N LEU A 78 -5.55 -16.25 11.55
CA LEU A 78 -6.89 -16.10 10.99
C LEU A 78 -6.85 -15.67 9.52
N TYR A 79 -5.99 -14.69 9.20
CA TYR A 79 -5.76 -14.23 7.85
C TYR A 79 -5.30 -15.35 6.93
N THR A 80 -4.32 -16.15 7.36
CA THR A 80 -3.76 -17.25 6.56
C THR A 80 -4.81 -18.32 6.28
N ILE A 81 -5.61 -18.70 7.28
CA ILE A 81 -6.70 -19.66 7.09
C ILE A 81 -7.72 -19.14 6.09
N LEU A 82 -8.14 -17.88 6.27
CA LEU A 82 -9.13 -17.26 5.40
C LEU A 82 -8.61 -17.19 3.96
N GLN A 83 -7.39 -16.67 3.78
CA GLN A 83 -6.77 -16.54 2.46
C GLN A 83 -6.69 -17.90 1.78
N THR A 84 -6.17 -18.93 2.44
CA THR A 84 -5.99 -20.26 1.85
C THR A 84 -7.31 -20.89 1.43
N LYS A 85 -8.33 -20.85 2.29
CA LYS A 85 -9.66 -21.44 1.99
C LYS A 85 -10.35 -20.73 0.83
N VAL A 86 -10.37 -19.40 0.86
CA VAL A 86 -11.03 -18.60 -0.18
C VAL A 86 -10.29 -18.73 -1.53
N SER A 87 -8.97 -18.74 -1.50
CA SER A 87 -8.12 -18.91 -2.68
C SER A 87 -8.32 -20.27 -3.33
N PHE A 88 -8.38 -21.34 -2.53
CA PHE A 88 -8.68 -22.68 -3.03
C PHE A 88 -10.04 -22.76 -3.72
N GLU A 89 -11.09 -22.23 -3.09
CA GLU A 89 -12.44 -22.26 -3.68
C GLU A 89 -12.56 -21.42 -4.96
N ALA A 90 -11.91 -20.26 -5.02
CA ALA A 90 -11.89 -19.42 -6.20
C ALA A 90 -11.17 -20.12 -7.37
N ASN A 91 -10.05 -20.78 -7.09
CA ASN A 91 -9.31 -21.58 -8.07
C ASN A 91 -10.13 -22.75 -8.58
N LEU A 92 -10.71 -23.55 -7.69
CA LEU A 92 -11.52 -24.71 -8.05
C LEU A 92 -12.73 -24.31 -8.90
N ALA A 93 -13.41 -23.21 -8.55
CA ALA A 93 -14.53 -22.71 -9.33
C ALA A 93 -14.11 -22.22 -10.72
N SER A 94 -12.93 -21.61 -10.85
CA SER A 94 -12.39 -21.18 -12.14
C SER A 94 -12.01 -22.36 -13.01
N ILE A 95 -11.40 -23.40 -12.44
CA ILE A 95 -11.13 -24.66 -13.15
C ILE A 95 -12.44 -25.32 -13.59
N ASN A 96 -13.45 -25.41 -12.73
CA ASN A 96 -14.75 -25.97 -13.10
C ASN A 96 -15.38 -25.19 -14.26
N SER A 97 -15.29 -23.86 -14.27
CA SER A 97 -15.79 -23.05 -15.39
C SER A 97 -15.04 -23.31 -16.70
N LEU A 98 -13.77 -23.73 -16.65
CA LEU A 98 -13.06 -24.18 -17.85
C LEU A 98 -13.63 -25.49 -18.39
N TYR A 99 -13.94 -26.45 -17.52
CA TYR A 99 -14.55 -27.73 -17.93
C TYR A 99 -15.95 -27.54 -18.56
N GLU A 100 -16.67 -26.49 -18.18
CA GLU A 100 -17.97 -26.12 -18.77
C GLU A 100 -17.84 -25.33 -20.09
N SER A 101 -16.64 -24.88 -20.44
CA SER A 101 -16.38 -24.05 -21.61
C SER A 101 -15.86 -24.84 -22.82
N SER A 102 -15.92 -24.24 -24.02
CA SER A 102 -15.48 -24.92 -25.24
C SER A 102 -13.96 -25.18 -25.24
N TYR A 103 -13.59 -26.46 -25.37
CA TYR A 103 -12.20 -26.91 -25.39
C TYR A 103 -11.33 -26.27 -26.49
N ILE A 104 -11.95 -25.80 -27.58
CA ILE A 104 -11.27 -25.26 -28.77
C ILE A 104 -10.45 -24.01 -28.44
N GLU A 105 -10.87 -23.20 -27.46
CA GLU A 105 -10.15 -21.97 -27.07
C GLU A 105 -8.92 -22.23 -26.21
N PHE A 106 -8.89 -23.36 -25.50
CA PHE A 106 -7.84 -23.69 -24.53
C PHE A 106 -6.82 -24.69 -25.05
N SER A 107 -7.16 -25.49 -26.07
CA SER A 107 -6.27 -26.49 -26.67
C SER A 107 -4.98 -25.91 -27.27
N LYS A 108 -4.96 -24.60 -27.54
CA LYS A 108 -3.78 -23.88 -28.08
C LYS A 108 -2.86 -23.29 -27.00
N LYS A 109 -3.27 -23.34 -25.73
CA LYS A 109 -2.50 -22.79 -24.60
C LYS A 109 -1.76 -23.91 -23.88
N ASP A 110 -0.55 -23.61 -23.40
CA ASP A 110 0.18 -24.52 -22.51
C ASP A 110 -0.60 -24.67 -21.19
N PRO A 111 -0.98 -25.91 -20.79
CA PRO A 111 -1.69 -26.16 -19.54
C PRO A 111 -0.97 -25.63 -18.30
N ALA A 112 0.37 -25.66 -18.27
CA ALA A 112 1.14 -25.14 -17.14
C ALA A 112 0.98 -23.62 -17.02
N ILE A 113 1.09 -22.90 -18.13
CA ILE A 113 0.90 -21.44 -18.19
C ILE A 113 -0.53 -21.08 -17.83
N LEU A 114 -1.52 -21.84 -18.31
CA LEU A 114 -2.92 -21.60 -18.01
C LEU A 114 -3.23 -21.80 -16.52
N ASN A 115 -2.72 -22.88 -15.91
CA ASN A 115 -2.88 -23.14 -14.48
C ASN A 115 -2.22 -22.05 -13.62
N ASP A 116 -0.99 -21.65 -13.96
CA ASP A 116 -0.28 -20.58 -13.25
C ASP A 116 -1.02 -19.26 -13.35
N SER A 117 -1.56 -18.93 -14.53
CA SER A 117 -2.33 -17.70 -14.73
C SER A 117 -3.61 -17.68 -13.88
N ILE A 118 -4.36 -18.79 -13.86
CA ILE A 118 -5.58 -18.92 -13.05
C ILE A 118 -5.26 -18.76 -11.57
N ASN A 119 -4.21 -19.43 -11.09
CA ASN A 119 -3.81 -19.36 -9.70
C ASN A 119 -3.38 -17.94 -9.31
N GLN A 120 -2.54 -17.29 -10.13
CA GLN A 120 -2.10 -15.92 -9.88
C GLN A 120 -3.27 -14.93 -9.91
N ASP A 121 -4.15 -15.02 -10.89
CA ASP A 121 -5.30 -14.12 -11.04
C ASP A 121 -6.31 -14.30 -9.90
N CYS A 122 -6.68 -15.55 -9.58
CA CYS A 122 -7.61 -15.84 -8.49
C CYS A 122 -7.07 -15.34 -7.15
N ASN A 123 -5.81 -15.68 -6.83
CA ASN A 123 -5.20 -15.26 -5.56
C ASN A 123 -5.07 -13.74 -5.50
N SER A 124 -4.70 -13.08 -6.61
CA SER A 124 -4.60 -11.62 -6.66
C SER A 124 -5.94 -10.94 -6.40
N ILE A 125 -7.03 -11.44 -7.00
CA ILE A 125 -8.38 -10.90 -6.80
C ILE A 125 -8.85 -11.10 -5.35
N VAL A 126 -8.65 -12.31 -4.80
CA VAL A 126 -9.04 -12.64 -3.42
C VAL A 126 -8.26 -11.77 -2.44
N LEU A 127 -6.94 -11.70 -2.59
CA LEU A 127 -6.05 -10.90 -1.76
C LEU A 127 -6.42 -9.42 -1.82
N PHE A 128 -6.69 -8.90 -3.02
CA PHE A 128 -7.13 -7.53 -3.21
C PHE A 128 -8.43 -7.25 -2.44
N CYS A 129 -9.41 -8.16 -2.52
CA CYS A 129 -10.70 -7.96 -1.84
C CYS A 129 -10.58 -8.03 -0.31
N ILE A 130 -9.82 -9.00 0.22
CA ILE A 130 -9.57 -9.13 1.66
C ILE A 130 -8.87 -7.87 2.17
N ASN A 131 -7.75 -7.49 1.55
CA ASN A 131 -6.91 -6.39 2.03
C ASN A 131 -7.54 -5.03 1.82
N SER A 132 -8.15 -4.76 0.66
CA SER A 132 -8.65 -3.41 0.35
C SER A 132 -9.80 -3.01 1.26
N VAL A 133 -10.74 -3.91 1.53
CA VAL A 133 -11.88 -3.61 2.41
C VAL A 133 -11.43 -3.53 3.86
N HIS A 134 -10.53 -4.42 4.27
CA HIS A 134 -9.91 -4.39 5.58
C HIS A 134 -9.17 -3.05 5.83
N SER A 135 -8.26 -2.65 4.94
CA SER A 135 -7.49 -1.42 5.07
C SER A 135 -8.37 -0.18 5.02
N PHE A 136 -9.40 -0.16 4.16
CA PHE A 136 -10.34 0.96 4.10
C PHE A 136 -11.08 1.14 5.42
N LEU A 137 -11.64 0.06 5.98
CA LEU A 137 -12.34 0.10 7.26
C LEU A 137 -11.40 0.51 8.41
N LEU A 138 -10.20 -0.09 8.49
CA LEU A 138 -9.24 0.24 9.53
C LEU A 138 -8.80 1.70 9.48
N ASN A 139 -8.47 2.22 8.30
CA ASN A 139 -7.98 3.59 8.16
C ASN A 139 -9.04 4.61 8.57
N ILE A 140 -10.31 4.39 8.22
CA ILE A 140 -11.41 5.27 8.61
C ILE A 140 -11.64 5.20 10.12
N CYS A 141 -11.77 4.00 10.69
CA CYS A 141 -11.99 3.82 12.12
C CYS A 141 -10.85 4.42 12.96
N SER A 142 -9.60 4.11 12.59
CA SER A 142 -8.41 4.65 13.28
C SER A 142 -8.32 6.17 13.14
N GLY A 143 -8.60 6.73 11.96
CA GLY A 143 -8.60 8.17 11.75
C GLY A 143 -9.61 8.89 12.63
N ILE A 144 -10.85 8.39 12.70
CA ILE A 144 -11.89 8.93 13.59
C ILE A 144 -11.45 8.83 15.06
N PHE A 145 -10.94 7.66 15.47
CA PHE A 145 -10.54 7.41 16.85
C PHE A 145 -9.41 8.35 17.31
N ILE A 146 -8.40 8.57 16.47
CA ILE A 146 -7.30 9.50 16.74
C ILE A 146 -7.83 10.93 16.91
N ILE A 147 -8.69 11.39 15.99
CA ILE A 147 -9.28 12.74 16.05
C ILE A 147 -10.08 12.93 17.35
N VAL A 148 -10.88 11.94 17.74
CA VAL A 148 -11.67 11.98 18.99
C VAL A 148 -10.76 12.07 20.21
N ILE A 149 -9.75 11.20 20.33
CA ILE A 149 -8.85 11.21 21.48
C ILE A 149 -8.09 12.53 21.59
N ILE A 150 -7.53 13.02 20.49
CA ILE A 150 -6.79 14.30 20.49
C ILE A 150 -7.73 15.46 20.86
N SER A 151 -8.97 15.47 20.37
CA SER A 151 -9.95 16.51 20.69
C SER A 151 -10.33 16.53 22.17
N CYS A 152 -10.32 15.37 22.83
CA CYS A 152 -10.49 15.27 24.29
C CYS A 152 -9.28 15.82 25.05
N TYR A 153 -8.07 15.67 24.52
CA TYR A 153 -6.84 16.14 25.17
C TYR A 153 -6.61 17.65 24.96
N SER A 154 -6.68 18.14 23.72
CA SER A 154 -6.56 19.57 23.40
C SER A 154 -7.30 19.93 22.11
N ARG A 155 -8.28 20.84 22.24
CA ARG A 155 -9.04 21.38 21.10
C ARG A 155 -8.16 22.18 20.15
N VAL A 156 -7.12 22.86 20.66
CA VAL A 156 -6.19 23.65 19.85
C VAL A 156 -5.35 22.75 18.95
N ILE A 157 -4.80 21.65 19.50
CA ILE A 157 -4.02 20.67 18.75
C ILE A 157 -4.89 20.00 17.67
N SER A 158 -6.11 19.61 18.03
CA SER A 158 -7.07 19.02 17.09
C SER A 158 -7.38 19.96 15.91
N LEU A 159 -7.65 21.25 16.18
CA LEU A 159 -7.85 22.25 15.13
C LEU A 159 -6.61 22.42 14.24
N GLY A 160 -5.41 22.46 14.81
CA GLY A 160 -4.16 22.52 14.05
C GLY A 160 -3.98 21.35 13.07
N ILE A 161 -4.31 20.13 13.52
CA ILE A 161 -4.27 18.92 12.67
C ILE A 161 -5.31 19.00 11.56
N LEU A 162 -6.53 19.45 11.83
CA LEU A 162 -7.58 19.61 10.82
C LEU A 162 -7.20 20.65 9.75
N ILE A 163 -6.61 21.77 10.16
CA ILE A 163 -6.10 22.79 9.23
C ILE A 163 -4.99 22.19 8.36
N SER A 164 -4.07 21.42 8.95
CA SER A 164 -3.00 20.74 8.21
C SER A 164 -3.54 19.74 7.19
N LEU A 165 -4.55 18.95 7.56
CA LEU A 165 -5.23 18.01 6.66
C LEU A 165 -5.89 18.75 5.48
N ALA A 166 -6.51 19.90 5.73
CA ALA A 166 -7.09 20.72 4.68
C ALA A 166 -6.02 21.27 3.72
N LEU A 167 -4.93 21.83 4.25
CA LEU A 167 -3.80 22.33 3.46
C LEU A 167 -3.16 21.21 2.63
N TYR A 168 -3.00 20.01 3.20
CA TYR A 168 -2.50 18.84 2.47
C TYR A 168 -3.45 18.42 1.34
N SER A 169 -4.76 18.46 1.57
CA SER A 169 -5.76 18.13 0.56
C SER A 169 -5.75 19.12 -0.60
N ILE A 170 -5.61 20.41 -0.31
CA ILE A 170 -5.49 21.48 -1.33
C ILE A 170 -4.22 21.28 -2.16
N SER A 171 -3.08 21.06 -1.50
CA SER A 171 -1.82 20.83 -2.23
C SER A 171 -1.91 19.58 -3.12
N TYR A 172 -2.51 18.49 -2.63
CA TYR A 172 -2.75 17.31 -3.44
C TYR A 172 -3.55 17.61 -4.71
N VAL A 173 -4.69 18.32 -4.60
CA VAL A 173 -5.53 18.66 -5.76
C VAL A 173 -4.79 19.53 -6.77
N LEU A 174 -3.97 20.48 -6.32
CA LEU A 174 -3.19 21.36 -7.20
C LEU A 174 -2.08 20.64 -7.97
N PHE A 175 -1.46 19.61 -7.38
CA PHE A 175 -0.32 18.90 -7.97
C PHE A 175 -0.69 17.57 -8.63
N LYS A 176 -1.86 16.98 -8.36
CA LYS A 176 -2.22 15.63 -8.85
C LYS A 176 -2.10 15.49 -10.36
N GLU A 177 -2.58 16.48 -11.13
CA GLU A 177 -2.60 16.42 -12.60
C GLU A 177 -1.19 16.57 -13.16
N LYS A 178 -0.43 17.53 -12.64
CA LYS A 178 0.97 17.76 -13.04
C LYS A 178 1.84 16.54 -12.79
N ILE A 179 1.65 15.87 -11.65
CA ILE A 179 2.39 14.65 -11.30
C ILE A 179 1.94 13.50 -12.21
N TYR A 180 0.64 13.33 -12.43
CA TYR A 180 0.09 12.28 -13.28
C TYR A 180 0.60 12.37 -14.72
N ASP A 181 0.60 13.56 -15.32
CA ASP A 181 1.07 13.76 -16.68
C ASP A 181 2.56 13.44 -16.82
N LYS A 182 3.37 13.84 -15.82
CA LYS A 182 4.82 13.60 -15.81
C LYS A 182 5.16 12.13 -15.61
N GLU A 183 4.44 11.43 -14.73
CA GLU A 183 4.56 9.98 -14.55
C GLU A 183 4.18 9.24 -15.83
N THR A 184 3.11 9.65 -16.51
CA THR A 184 2.67 9.03 -17.75
C THR A 184 3.71 9.19 -18.86
N ARG A 185 4.22 10.41 -19.06
CA ARG A 185 5.30 10.68 -20.04
C ARG A 185 6.58 9.92 -19.70
N LEU A 186 6.97 9.87 -18.44
CA LEU A 186 8.14 9.10 -18.03
C LEU A 186 7.94 7.61 -18.32
N LYS A 187 6.76 7.05 -18.04
CA LYS A 187 6.44 5.65 -18.32
C LYS A 187 6.56 5.34 -19.81
N GLU A 188 6.01 6.21 -20.67
CA GLU A 188 6.14 6.08 -22.13
C GLU A 188 7.61 6.10 -22.59
N LYS A 189 8.40 7.08 -22.13
CA LYS A 189 9.83 7.17 -22.47
C LYS A 189 10.67 6.03 -21.92
N THR A 190 10.31 5.54 -20.73
CA THR A 190 10.92 4.35 -20.12
C THR A 190 10.66 3.12 -21.00
N SER A 191 9.41 2.88 -21.39
CA SER A 191 9.05 1.80 -22.29
C SER A 191 9.74 1.91 -23.66
N GLN A 192 9.84 3.13 -24.21
CA GLN A 192 10.55 3.38 -25.46
C GLN A 192 12.04 3.04 -25.35
N TYR A 193 12.70 3.48 -24.27
CA TYR A 193 14.11 3.21 -24.00
C TYR A 193 14.39 1.71 -23.83
N PHE A 194 13.64 1.01 -22.97
CA PHE A 194 13.82 -0.43 -22.77
C PHE A 194 13.43 -1.25 -24.00
N GLY A 195 12.43 -0.82 -24.78
CA GLY A 195 12.10 -1.44 -26.06
C GLY A 195 13.25 -1.36 -27.07
N LYS A 196 14.00 -0.24 -27.08
CA LYS A 196 15.21 -0.11 -27.91
C LYS A 196 16.37 -0.95 -27.40
N LEU A 197 16.58 -1.04 -26.08
CA LEU A 197 17.55 -1.97 -25.50
C LEU A 197 17.24 -3.43 -25.89
N TYR A 198 15.98 -3.84 -25.77
CA TYR A 198 15.53 -5.17 -26.19
C TYR A 198 15.83 -5.42 -27.67
N THR A 199 15.59 -4.44 -28.54
CA THR A 199 15.87 -4.54 -29.99
C THR A 199 17.37 -4.81 -30.26
N LEU A 200 18.29 -4.21 -29.49
CA LEU A 200 19.72 -4.45 -29.63
C LEU A 200 20.10 -5.90 -29.29
N VAL A 201 19.49 -6.46 -28.25
CA VAL A 201 19.71 -7.84 -27.83
C VAL A 201 19.08 -8.81 -28.83
N TYR A 202 17.84 -8.55 -29.23
CA TYR A 202 17.10 -9.38 -30.16
C TYR A 202 17.80 -9.48 -31.53
N TYR A 203 18.30 -8.36 -32.07
CA TYR A 203 19.02 -8.33 -33.35
C TYR A 203 20.54 -8.41 -33.21
N LEU A 204 21.07 -8.86 -32.07
CA LEU A 204 22.50 -8.88 -31.79
C LEU A 204 23.33 -9.54 -32.90
N LYS A 205 22.86 -10.69 -33.40
CA LYS A 205 23.52 -11.42 -34.50
C LYS A 205 23.58 -10.56 -35.77
N SER A 206 22.44 -9.98 -36.18
CA SER A 206 22.34 -9.14 -37.38
C SER A 206 23.17 -7.86 -37.27
N ILE A 207 23.19 -7.21 -36.10
CA ILE A 207 23.97 -5.99 -35.87
C ILE A 207 25.47 -6.29 -35.98
N LYS A 208 25.93 -7.43 -35.43
CA LYS A 208 27.34 -7.85 -35.51
C LYS A 208 27.75 -8.19 -36.94
N LEU A 209 26.96 -8.99 -37.65
CA LEU A 209 27.27 -9.44 -39.01
C LEU A 209 27.34 -8.29 -40.02
N ASN A 210 26.51 -7.25 -39.84
CA ASN A 210 26.45 -6.11 -40.75
C ASN A 210 27.30 -4.91 -40.28
N GLY A 211 28.09 -5.03 -39.21
CA GLY A 211 28.91 -3.92 -38.71
C GLY A 211 28.12 -2.70 -38.18
N LEU A 212 26.83 -2.83 -37.89
CA LEU A 212 25.91 -1.72 -37.56
C LEU A 212 25.98 -1.25 -36.10
N LYS A 213 27.07 -1.58 -35.39
CA LYS A 213 27.20 -1.32 -33.94
C LYS A 213 27.11 0.17 -33.64
N GLU A 214 27.94 0.99 -34.28
CA GLU A 214 28.01 2.43 -33.99
C GLU A 214 26.70 3.15 -34.27
N PHE A 215 26.06 2.86 -35.41
CA PHE A 215 24.76 3.42 -35.76
C PHE A 215 23.66 3.03 -34.76
N SER A 216 23.64 1.76 -34.33
CA SER A 216 22.66 1.27 -33.36
C SER A 216 22.86 1.90 -31.98
N PHE A 217 24.11 2.09 -31.55
CA PHE A 217 24.47 2.76 -30.29
C PHE A 217 24.26 4.28 -30.36
N TYR A 218 24.41 4.91 -31.51
CA TYR A 218 24.06 6.32 -31.69
C TYR A 218 22.55 6.53 -31.50
N LYS A 219 21.71 5.69 -32.13
CA LYS A 219 20.26 5.76 -31.98
C LYS A 219 19.80 5.61 -30.53
N ILE A 220 20.43 4.72 -29.75
CA ILE A 220 20.03 4.52 -28.36
C ILE A 220 20.44 5.69 -27.45
N LYS A 221 21.59 6.33 -27.70
CA LYS A 221 22.01 7.54 -26.97
C LYS A 221 20.97 8.66 -27.10
N LYS A 222 20.44 8.88 -28.31
CA LYS A 222 19.37 9.88 -28.54
C LYS A 222 18.11 9.57 -27.73
N VAL A 223 17.66 8.31 -27.71
CA VAL A 223 16.48 7.89 -26.93
C VAL A 223 16.74 7.98 -25.42
N TYR A 224 17.97 7.71 -24.98
CA TYR A 224 18.39 7.88 -23.59
C TYR A 224 18.34 9.35 -23.15
N GLU A 225 18.78 10.29 -23.98
CA GLU A 225 18.71 11.72 -23.66
C GLU A 225 17.27 12.18 -23.42
N GLU A 226 16.32 11.78 -24.27
CA GLU A 226 14.89 12.09 -24.07
C GLU A 226 14.35 11.48 -22.77
N PHE A 227 14.69 10.23 -22.47
CA PHE A 227 14.33 9.58 -21.22
C PHE A 227 14.92 10.32 -20.00
N TYR A 228 16.20 10.68 -20.06
CA TYR A 228 16.91 11.36 -18.98
C TYR A 228 16.31 12.74 -18.67
N GLN A 229 15.91 13.50 -19.69
CA GLN A 229 15.25 14.79 -19.48
C GLN A 229 13.92 14.65 -18.75
N GLU A 230 13.10 13.64 -19.09
CA GLU A 230 11.84 13.40 -18.38
C GLU A 230 12.08 12.92 -16.94
N VAL A 231 13.11 12.11 -16.69
CA VAL A 231 13.52 11.73 -15.31
C VAL A 231 13.85 12.98 -14.49
N LYS A 232 14.64 13.91 -15.04
CA LYS A 232 15.01 15.16 -14.36
C LYS A 232 13.79 16.03 -14.08
N ASN A 233 12.92 16.21 -15.07
CA ASN A 233 11.69 17.00 -14.94
C ASN A 233 10.76 16.43 -13.87
N ARG A 234 10.59 15.11 -13.83
CA ARG A 234 9.82 14.42 -12.78
C ARG A 234 10.44 14.69 -11.41
N GLN A 235 11.76 14.51 -11.28
CA GLN A 235 12.45 14.67 -10.00
C GLN A 235 12.26 16.08 -9.43
N MET A 236 12.35 17.13 -10.25
CA MET A 236 12.12 18.50 -9.80
C MET A 236 10.70 18.71 -9.24
N ILE A 237 9.67 18.22 -9.93
CA ILE A 237 8.27 18.36 -9.48
C ILE A 237 8.02 17.59 -8.18
N HIS A 238 8.58 16.38 -8.07
CA HIS A 238 8.50 15.59 -6.84
C HIS A 238 9.20 16.28 -5.67
N SER A 239 10.42 16.77 -5.87
CA SER A 239 11.17 17.51 -4.84
C SER A 239 10.44 18.77 -4.41
N PHE A 240 9.82 19.50 -5.33
CA PHE A 240 9.03 20.69 -5.00
C PHE A 240 7.79 20.34 -4.17
N ASN A 241 7.03 19.31 -4.56
CA ASN A 241 5.88 18.83 -3.79
C ASN A 241 6.31 18.32 -2.40
N GLN A 242 7.45 17.63 -2.29
CA GLN A 242 8.01 17.22 -1.00
C GLN A 242 8.39 18.41 -0.11
N GLY A 243 8.97 19.46 -0.70
CA GLY A 243 9.27 20.71 0.02
C GLY A 243 8.02 21.37 0.60
N ILE A 244 6.96 21.50 -0.20
CA ILE A 244 5.67 22.04 0.27
C ILE A 244 5.12 21.21 1.44
N ARG A 245 5.19 19.89 1.36
CA ARG A 245 4.75 19.00 2.45
C ARG A 245 5.57 19.22 3.72
N GLN A 246 6.89 19.37 3.63
CA GLN A 246 7.74 19.67 4.79
C GLN A 246 7.39 21.01 5.44
N CYS A 247 7.10 22.05 4.64
CA CYS A 247 6.64 23.34 5.17
C CYS A 247 5.29 23.20 5.91
N GLN A 248 4.37 22.38 5.39
CA GLN A 248 3.10 22.10 6.08
C GLN A 248 3.30 21.43 7.44
N TYR A 249 4.23 20.48 7.55
CA TYR A 249 4.59 19.87 8.83
C TYR A 249 5.21 20.87 9.80
N PHE A 250 6.08 21.77 9.30
CA PHE A 250 6.69 22.81 10.12
C PHE A 250 5.64 23.78 10.70
N CYS A 251 4.64 24.18 9.90
CA CYS A 251 3.55 25.02 10.37
C CYS A 251 2.78 24.37 11.53
N VAL A 252 2.53 23.06 11.51
CA VAL A 252 1.88 22.35 12.62
C VAL A 252 2.74 22.36 13.88
N ASN A 253 4.05 22.18 13.75
CA ASN A 253 4.95 22.21 14.90
C ASN A 253 4.99 23.60 15.58
N CYS A 254 4.86 24.69 14.81
CA CYS A 254 4.73 26.04 15.39
C CYS A 254 3.42 26.25 16.16
N PHE A 255 2.34 25.53 15.81
CA PHE A 255 1.10 25.54 16.59
C PHE A 255 1.20 24.73 17.89
N LEU A 256 2.16 23.80 17.99
CA LEU A 256 2.37 22.96 19.17
C LEU A 256 3.30 23.58 20.22
N SER A 257 4.07 24.62 19.85
CA SER A 257 5.06 25.26 20.73
C SER A 257 4.52 26.45 21.55
N ASN A 258 3.22 26.77 21.44
CA ASN A 258 2.54 27.83 22.19
C ASN A 258 1.40 27.23 23.02
#